data_AF-A0A158K2B5-F1
#
_entry.id   AF-A0A158K2B5-F1
#
_cell.length_a   1.000
_cell.length_b   1.000
_cell.length_c   1.000
_cell.angle_alpha   90.00
_cell.angle_beta   90.00
_cell.angle_gamma   90.00
#
_symmetry.space_group_name_H-M   'P 1'
#
loop_
_entity.id
_entity.type
_entity.pdbx_description
1 polymer ?
#
loop_
_entity_poly.entity_id
_entity_poly.type
_entity_poly.pdbx_seq_one_letter_code
_entity_poly.pdbx_strand_id
1 'polypeptide(L)' 'MLNIRRRTVWWEAMLDSTIDVGFMIGPFSAPNVETRVFGREPMLALLPAAHPLAARKTLRLAELAEERFVLRAPHS' A
#
# COMPACT_ATOMS: atom_id res chain seq x y z
N MET A 1 21.32 -0.82 21.83
CA MET A 1 20.88 0.57 21.65
C MET A 1 20.43 0.71 20.20
N LEU A 2 19.14 0.59 19.91
CA LEU A 2 18.63 0.49 18.53
C LEU A 2 18.29 1.90 18.02
N ASN A 3 19.07 2.39 17.05
CA ASN A 3 18.92 3.75 16.50
C ASN A 3 18.01 3.70 15.28
N ILE A 4 16.73 4.04 15.45
CA ILE A 4 15.78 4.17 14.34
C ILE A 4 16.01 5.51 13.65
N ARG A 5 16.77 5.51 12.54
CA ARG A 5 16.87 6.68 11.65
C ARG A 5 15.80 6.59 10.56
N ARG A 6 14.80 7.48 10.65
CA ARG A 6 13.85 7.74 9.56
C ARG A 6 14.58 8.42 8.40
N ARG A 7 14.56 7.78 7.22
CA ARG A 7 14.46 8.36 5.86
C ARG A 7 14.60 7.19 4.86
N THR A 8 13.63 6.99 4.00
CA THR A 8 13.69 6.37 2.65
C THR A 8 14.89 5.47 2.30
N VAL A 9 15.14 4.35 3.01
CA VAL A 9 16.30 3.46 2.71
C VAL A 9 15.96 1.97 2.69
N TRP A 10 14.68 1.57 2.65
CA TRP A 10 14.30 0.15 2.63
C TRP A 10 14.92 -0.62 1.47
N TRP A 11 15.12 0.05 0.33
CA TRP A 11 15.77 -0.53 -0.84
C TRP A 11 17.26 -0.78 -0.58
N GLU A 12 17.98 0.23 -0.10
CA GLU A 12 19.41 0.13 0.21
C GLU A 12 19.66 -0.89 1.32
N ALA A 13 18.82 -0.88 2.36
CA ALA A 13 18.88 -1.84 3.45
C ALA A 13 18.60 -3.29 3.01
N MET A 14 17.76 -3.49 1.99
CA MET A 14 17.55 -4.81 1.37
C MET A 14 18.77 -5.23 0.55
N LEU A 15 19.41 -4.29 -0.14
CA LEU A 15 20.56 -4.56 -0.99
C LEU A 15 21.85 -4.80 -0.19
N ASP A 16 22.07 -4.05 0.89
CA ASP A 16 23.23 -4.19 1.77
C ASP A 16 23.06 -5.31 2.82
N SER A 17 21.95 -6.07 2.73
CA SER A 17 21.59 -7.17 3.63
C SER A 17 21.40 -6.75 5.10
N THR A 18 21.12 -5.47 5.36
CA THR A 18 20.63 -5.01 6.67
C THR A 18 19.20 -5.50 6.96
N ILE A 19 18.42 -5.78 5.91
CA ILE A 19 17.09 -6.37 5.97
C ILE A 19 17.09 -7.67 5.19
N ASP A 20 16.75 -8.76 5.87
CA ASP A 20 16.63 -10.09 5.25
C ASP A 20 15.27 -10.31 4.56
N VAL A 21 14.20 -9.69 5.08
CA VAL A 21 12.82 -9.86 4.59
C VAL A 21 12.04 -8.55 4.68
N GLY A 22 11.37 -8.17 3.59
CA GLY A 22 10.45 -7.04 3.54
C GLY A 22 9.06 -7.42 3.02
N PHE A 23 8.03 -6.81 3.62
CA PHE A 23 6.66 -6.85 3.11
C PHE A 23 6.34 -5.54 2.41
N MET A 24 5.80 -5.63 1.20
CA MET A 24 5.53 -4.44 0.39
C MET A 24 4.29 -4.59 -0.48
N ILE A 25 3.72 -3.46 -0.87
CA ILE A 25 2.59 -3.38 -1.79
C ILE A 25 3.11 -3.13 -3.19
N GLY A 26 2.71 -4.00 -4.12
CA GLY A 26 3.09 -3.91 -5.52
C GLY A 26 4.37 -4.69 -5.85
N PRO A 27 4.75 -4.71 -7.14
CA PRO A 27 5.92 -5.43 -7.61
C PRO A 27 7.22 -4.77 -7.14
N PHE A 28 8.22 -5.60 -6.87
CA PHE A 28 9.59 -5.19 -6.56
C PHE A 28 10.56 -6.13 -7.24
N SER A 29 11.67 -5.58 -7.72
CA SER A 29 12.71 -6.35 -8.38
C SER A 29 14.05 -5.68 -8.16
N ALA A 30 14.95 -6.39 -7.50
CA ALA A 30 16.31 -5.94 -7.26
C ALA A 30 17.28 -7.09 -7.57
N PRO A 31 18.55 -6.79 -7.91
CA PRO A 31 19.59 -7.79 -7.85
C PRO A 31 19.55 -8.48 -6.47
N ASN A 32 19.90 -9.77 -6.42
CA ASN A 32 20.02 -10.54 -5.18
C ASN A 32 18.80 -10.57 -4.23
N VAL A 33 17.61 -10.20 -4.69
CA VAL A 33 16.37 -10.29 -3.91
C VAL A 33 15.33 -11.13 -4.64
N GLU A 34 14.85 -12.19 -3.99
CA GLU A 34 13.71 -12.97 -4.48
C GLU A 34 12.40 -12.36 -3.94
N THR A 35 11.43 -12.14 -4.83
CA THR A 35 10.09 -11.65 -4.44
C THR A 35 9.06 -12.75 -4.61
N ARG A 36 8.23 -12.96 -3.58
CA ARG A 36 7.09 -13.90 -3.61
C ARG A 36 5.81 -13.19 -3.24
N VAL A 37 4.72 -13.49 -3.96
CA VAL A 37 3.39 -12.96 -3.64
C VAL A 37 2.87 -13.68 -2.40
N PHE A 38 2.74 -12.94 -1.30
CA PHE A 38 2.17 -13.43 -0.05
C PHE A 38 0.63 -13.41 -0.05
N GLY A 39 0.02 -12.41 -0.69
CA GLY A 39 -1.43 -12.25 -0.74
C GLY A 39 -1.87 -11.20 -1.75
N ARG A 40 -3.17 -11.20 -2.05
CA ARG A 40 -3.83 -10.15 -2.83
C ARG A 40 -4.99 -9.62 -2.01
N GLU A 41 -4.96 -8.33 -1.70
CA GLU A 41 -6.02 -7.66 -0.96
C GLU A 41 -6.83 -6.78 -1.90
N PRO A 42 -8.17 -6.85 -1.88
CA PRO A 42 -9.00 -5.98 -2.71
C PRO A 42 -8.93 -4.54 -2.19
N MET A 43 -8.92 -3.58 -3.11
CA MET A 43 -9.12 -2.18 -2.77
C MET A 43 -10.60 -1.95 -2.46
N LEU A 44 -10.91 -1.49 -1.25
CA LEU A 44 -12.28 -1.25 -0.80
C LEU A 44 -12.53 0.25 -0.63
N ALA A 45 -13.73 0.69 -1.01
CA ALA A 45 -14.22 2.02 -0.70
C ALA A 45 -14.90 2.03 0.68
N LEU A 46 -14.43 2.87 1.58
CA LEU A 46 -15.10 3.13 2.86
C LEU A 46 -16.00 4.35 2.68
N LEU A 47 -17.30 4.14 2.85
CA LEU A 47 -18.32 5.17 2.70
C LEU A 47 -19.02 5.41 4.05
N PRO A 48 -19.43 6.65 4.36
CA PRO A 48 -20.35 6.89 5.47
C PRO A 48 -21.59 6.01 5.34
N ALA A 49 -22.15 5.54 6.47
CA ALA A 49 -23.29 4.62 6.44
C ALA A 49 -24.53 5.19 5.71
N ALA A 50 -24.73 6.50 5.74
CA ALA A 50 -25.82 7.20 5.05
C ALA A 50 -25.52 7.53 3.58
N HIS A 51 -24.35 7.17 3.06
CA HIS A 51 -23.98 7.47 1.67
C HIS A 51 -24.85 6.68 0.70
N PRO A 52 -25.36 7.27 -0.40
CA PRO A 52 -26.24 6.57 -1.36
C PRO A 52 -25.62 5.28 -1.92
N LEU A 53 -24.30 5.27 -2.14
CA LEU A 53 -23.56 4.11 -2.62
C LEU A 53 -23.27 3.04 -1.54
N ALA A 54 -23.48 3.33 -0.25
CA ALA A 54 -23.14 2.39 0.85
C ALA A 54 -23.99 1.10 0.84
N ALA A 55 -25.18 1.13 0.25
CA ALA A 55 -26.01 -0.06 0.09
C ALA A 55 -25.48 -1.04 -0.98
N ARG A 56 -24.48 -0.64 -1.77
CA ARG A 56 -23.98 -1.43 -2.90
C ARG A 56 -22.75 -2.24 -2.50
N LYS A 57 -22.78 -3.55 -2.77
CA LYS A 57 -21.64 -4.45 -2.54
C LYS A 57 -20.49 -4.28 -3.54
N THR A 58 -20.78 -3.77 -4.73
CA THR A 58 -19.80 -3.58 -5.80
C THR A 58 -20.00 -2.22 -6.45
N LEU A 59 -18.88 -1.52 -6.67
CA LEU A 59 -18.81 -0.21 -7.29
C LEU A 59 -17.80 -0.23 -8.43
N ARG A 60 -18.13 0.47 -9.52
CA ARG A 60 -17.15 0.84 -10.55
C ARG A 60 -16.44 2.10 -10.08
N LEU A 61 -15.15 2.21 -10.37
CA LEU A 61 -14.36 3.37 -9.95
C LEU A 61 -14.93 4.70 -10.47
N ALA A 62 -15.49 4.71 -11.67
CA ALA A 62 -16.14 5.89 -12.26
C ALA A 62 -17.35 6.39 -11.47
N GLU A 63 -17.99 5.54 -10.66
CA GLU A 63 -19.13 5.94 -9.82
C GLU A 63 -18.70 6.71 -8.57
N LEU A 64 -17.39 6.71 -8.28
CA LEU A 64 -16.78 7.50 -7.21
C LEU A 64 -16.13 8.77 -7.73
N ALA A 65 -16.12 9.01 -9.04
CA ALA A 65 -15.33 10.08 -9.66
C ALA A 65 -15.67 11.49 -9.13
N GLU A 66 -16.93 11.72 -8.81
CA GLU A 66 -17.44 13.00 -8.29
C GLU A 66 -17.37 13.09 -6.75
N GLU A 67 -16.97 12.01 -6.06
CA GLU A 67 -16.87 11.99 -4.61
C GLU A 67 -15.56 12.59 -4.13
N ARG A 68 -15.57 13.24 -2.95
CA ARG A 68 -14.35 13.78 -2.34
C ARG A 68 -13.56 12.66 -1.67
N PHE A 69 -12.44 12.26 -2.26
CA PHE A 69 -11.55 11.27 -1.66
C PHE A 69 -10.77 11.84 -0.48
N VAL A 70 -10.76 11.10 0.63
CA VAL A 70 -9.78 11.26 1.70
C VAL A 70 -8.71 10.21 1.49
N LEU A 71 -7.57 10.63 0.94
CA LEU A 71 -6.41 9.76 0.75
C LEU A 71 -5.34 10.14 1.77
N ARG A 72 -4.62 9.13 2.28
CA ARG A 72 -3.36 9.38 2.99
C ARG A 72 -2.38 10.03 2.01
N ALA A 73 -1.67 11.07 2.44
CA ALA A 73 -0.68 11.75 1.61
C ALA A 73 0.30 10.73 0.98
N PRO A 74 0.73 10.92 -0.27
CA PRO A 74 1.69 10.04 -0.89
C PRO A 74 3.01 10.08 -0.10
N HIS A 75 3.44 8.91 0.40
CA HIS A 75 4.83 8.60 0.79
C HIS A 75 5.46 9.49 1.88
N SER A 76 4.87 9.50 3.08
CA SER A 76 5.60 9.80 4.33
C SER A 76 6.35 8.57 4.84
#